data_AF-A0A2S9FJQ0-F1
#
_entry.id   AF-A0A2S9FJQ0-F1
#
_cell.length_a   1.000
_cell.length_b   1.000
_cell.length_c   1.000
_cell.angle_alpha   90.00
_cell.angle_beta   90.00
_cell.angle_gamma   90.00
#
_symmetry.space_group_name_H-M   'P 1'
#
loop_
_entity.id
_entity.type
_entity.pdbx_description
1 polymer ?
#
loop_
_entity_poly.entity_id
_entity_poly.type
_entity_poly.pdbx_seq_one_letter_code
_entity_poly.pdbx_strand_id
1 'polypeptide(L)'
;FIHTSIPVTAGIVVALVLVEVMGPVIAERRQGGTPWHAHHIVERYGLFTIIALGEGVVGTVASLTAVVGQQGWSVEAVFVAVAGAGLTFGMWWTYFVLPQADILHARRERSFWFGYLHLVVFASIVATGAGLHAAAYYIEHHSELSSVATVATVVIPVGVYVLTVYILYSVMARSVARLHVLSVVL
;
A
#
# COMPACT_ATOMS: atom_id res chain seq x y z
N PHE A 1 -29.79 5.03 -3.46
CA PHE A 1 -29.29 3.88 -2.69
C PHE A 1 -30.41 2.88 -2.51
N ILE A 2 -30.20 1.60 -2.81
CA ILE A 2 -31.25 0.56 -2.62
C ILE A 2 -31.34 0.27 -1.11
N HIS A 3 -32.48 0.58 -0.49
CA HIS A 3 -32.74 0.27 0.92
C HIS A 3 -33.01 -1.23 1.07
N THR A 4 -31.95 -2.02 1.16
CA THR A 4 -32.02 -3.46 1.50
C THR A 4 -31.84 -3.64 3.00
N SER A 5 -32.50 -4.66 3.58
CA SER A 5 -32.31 -4.99 4.99
C SER A 5 -30.91 -5.58 5.20
N ILE A 6 -30.32 -5.39 6.40
CA ILE A 6 -28.98 -5.89 6.76
C ILE A 6 -28.79 -7.38 6.36
N PRO A 7 -29.76 -8.30 6.60
CA PRO A 7 -29.60 -9.70 6.20
C PRO A 7 -29.49 -9.89 4.68
N VAL A 8 -30.22 -9.08 3.90
CA VAL A 8 -30.19 -9.14 2.43
C VAL A 8 -28.85 -8.62 1.93
N THR A 9 -28.36 -7.49 2.45
CA THR A 9 -27.04 -6.96 2.09
C THR A 9 -25.93 -7.94 2.47
N ALA A 10 -25.99 -8.53 3.67
CA ALA A 10 -25.04 -9.55 4.10
C ALA A 10 -25.07 -10.79 3.18
N GLY A 11 -26.27 -11.26 2.81
CA GLY A 11 -26.43 -12.37 1.87
C GLY A 11 -25.83 -12.08 0.49
N ILE A 12 -26.04 -10.87 -0.04
CA ILE A 12 -25.45 -10.42 -1.31
C ILE A 12 -23.91 -10.39 -1.21
N VAL A 13 -23.36 -9.80 -0.13
CA VAL A 13 -21.90 -9.73 0.07
C VAL A 13 -21.30 -11.12 0.15
N VAL A 14 -21.89 -12.03 0.93
CA VAL A 14 -21.42 -13.42 1.03
C VAL A 14 -21.48 -14.11 -0.33
N ALA A 15 -22.56 -13.94 -1.10
CA ALA A 15 -22.68 -14.51 -2.43
C ALA A 15 -21.59 -13.99 -3.39
N LEU A 16 -21.32 -12.68 -3.39
CA LEU A 16 -20.26 -12.08 -4.20
C LEU A 16 -18.87 -12.57 -3.80
N VAL A 17 -18.59 -12.66 -2.49
CA VAL A 17 -17.34 -13.21 -1.98
C VAL A 17 -17.17 -14.66 -2.39
N LEU A 18 -18.24 -15.48 -2.33
CA LEU A 18 -18.19 -16.87 -2.78
C LEU A 18 -17.90 -16.97 -4.28
N VAL A 19 -18.53 -16.13 -5.11
CA VAL A 19 -18.26 -16.08 -6.55
C VAL A 19 -16.79 -15.74 -6.83
N GLU A 20 -16.26 -14.73 -6.14
CA GLU A 20 -14.86 -14.30 -6.27
C GLU A 20 -13.88 -15.43 -5.88
N VAL A 21 -14.13 -16.10 -4.76
CA VAL A 21 -13.27 -17.19 -4.25
C VAL A 21 -13.38 -18.46 -5.10
N MET A 22 -14.55 -18.73 -5.69
CA MET A 22 -14.75 -19.91 -6.55
C MET A 22 -14.01 -19.80 -7.89
N GLY A 23 -13.80 -18.59 -8.41
CA GLY A 23 -13.09 -18.37 -9.68
C GLY A 23 -11.71 -19.05 -9.73
N PRO A 24 -10.78 -18.73 -8.82
CA PRO A 24 -9.47 -19.36 -8.74
C PRO A 24 -9.53 -20.87 -8.55
N VAL A 25 -10.43 -21.36 -7.67
CA VAL A 25 -10.58 -22.79 -7.37
C VAL A 25 -11.02 -23.57 -8.62
N ILE A 26 -11.95 -23.03 -9.40
CA ILE A 26 -12.42 -23.65 -10.65
C ILE A 26 -11.32 -23.60 -11.71
N ALA A 27 -10.62 -22.46 -11.83
CA ALA A 27 -9.55 -22.28 -12.80
C ALA A 27 -8.38 -23.26 -12.55
N GLU A 28 -7.98 -23.44 -11.29
CA GLU A 28 -6.94 -24.40 -10.91
C GLU A 28 -7.36 -25.86 -11.16
N ARG A 29 -8.64 -26.20 -10.91
CA ARG A 29 -9.13 -27.58 -11.05
C ARG A 29 -9.41 -28.01 -12.49
N ARG A 30 -9.85 -27.10 -13.37
CA ARG A 30 -10.36 -27.47 -14.71
C ARG A 30 -9.32 -27.38 -15.84
N GLN A 31 -8.26 -26.59 -15.69
CA GLN A 31 -7.33 -26.28 -16.80
C GLN A 31 -5.88 -26.74 -16.56
N GLY A 32 -5.65 -27.72 -15.68
CA GLY A 32 -4.30 -28.26 -15.42
C GLY A 32 -3.39 -27.31 -14.61
N GLY A 33 -3.98 -26.33 -13.93
CA GLY A 33 -3.28 -25.29 -13.16
C GLY A 33 -3.04 -24.01 -13.96
N THR A 34 -2.99 -22.87 -13.26
CA THR A 34 -2.70 -21.58 -13.90
C THR A 34 -1.25 -21.51 -14.39
N PRO A 35 -0.98 -21.00 -15.61
CA PRO A 35 0.37 -20.79 -16.11
C PRO A 35 1.20 -19.96 -15.12
N TRP A 36 2.33 -20.50 -14.67
CA TRP A 36 3.16 -19.89 -13.64
C TRP A 36 4.36 -19.16 -14.25
N HIS A 37 4.34 -17.84 -14.20
CA HIS A 37 5.45 -16.99 -14.65
C HIS A 37 5.72 -15.93 -13.57
N ALA A 38 6.70 -16.22 -12.70
CA ALA A 38 7.03 -15.37 -11.55
C ALA A 38 7.28 -13.90 -11.94
N HIS A 39 7.94 -13.67 -13.08
CA HIS A 39 8.22 -12.33 -13.58
C HIS A 39 6.94 -11.56 -13.90
N HIS A 40 5.99 -12.15 -14.64
CA HIS A 40 4.70 -11.51 -14.93
C HIS A 40 3.82 -11.32 -13.70
N ILE A 41 3.92 -12.21 -12.71
CA ILE A 41 3.21 -12.04 -11.43
C ILE A 41 3.77 -10.81 -10.73
N VAL A 42 5.08 -10.74 -10.52
CA VAL A 42 5.72 -9.60 -9.85
C VAL A 42 5.51 -8.30 -10.63
N GLU A 43 5.57 -8.33 -11.95
CA GLU A 43 5.27 -7.19 -12.82
C GLU A 43 3.88 -6.61 -12.53
N ARG A 44 2.84 -7.45 -12.51
CA ARG A 44 1.46 -7.00 -12.23
C ARG A 44 1.32 -6.39 -10.83
N TYR A 45 1.94 -6.99 -9.83
CA TYR A 45 1.92 -6.46 -8.45
C TYR A 45 2.71 -5.14 -8.35
N GLY A 46 3.82 -5.01 -9.07
CA GLY A 46 4.57 -3.76 -9.19
C GLY A 46 3.75 -2.66 -9.86
N LEU A 47 3.07 -2.95 -10.97
CA LEU A 47 2.19 -2.00 -11.64
C LEU A 47 1.05 -1.55 -10.72
N PHE A 48 0.44 -2.48 -9.98
CA PHE A 48 -0.60 -2.11 -9.02
C PHE A 48 -0.05 -1.27 -7.85
N THR A 49 1.18 -1.55 -7.41
CA THR A 49 1.89 -0.70 -6.43
C THR A 49 2.06 0.73 -6.95
N ILE A 50 2.45 0.90 -8.21
CA ILE A 50 2.59 2.23 -8.83
C ILE A 50 1.24 2.96 -8.88
N ILE A 51 0.16 2.26 -9.25
CA ILE A 51 -1.18 2.83 -9.23
C ILE A 51 -1.57 3.28 -7.82
N ALA A 52 -1.33 2.45 -6.80
CA ALA A 52 -1.60 2.79 -5.41
C ALA A 52 -0.77 3.99 -4.93
N LEU A 53 0.52 4.06 -5.30
CA LEU A 53 1.40 5.19 -4.98
C LEU A 53 0.92 6.50 -5.60
N GLY A 54 0.17 6.44 -6.70
CA GLY A 54 -0.52 7.60 -7.27
C GLY A 54 -1.40 8.32 -6.26
N GLU A 55 -2.02 7.59 -5.33
CA GLU A 55 -2.84 8.18 -4.25
C GLU A 55 -2.01 9.07 -3.31
N GLY A 56 -0.74 8.71 -3.07
CA GLY A 56 0.20 9.54 -2.29
C GLY A 56 0.51 10.87 -2.99
N VAL A 57 0.65 10.85 -4.32
CA VAL A 57 0.84 12.08 -5.12
C VAL A 57 -0.42 12.94 -5.07
N VAL A 58 -1.60 12.36 -5.26
CA VAL A 58 -2.87 13.08 -5.20
C VAL A 58 -3.08 13.71 -3.81
N GLY A 59 -2.85 12.95 -2.73
CA GLY A 59 -2.94 13.48 -1.36
C GLY A 59 -1.92 14.58 -1.06
N THR A 60 -0.71 14.50 -1.64
CA THR A 60 0.30 15.56 -1.56
C THR A 60 -0.19 16.84 -2.24
N VAL A 61 -0.75 16.73 -3.44
CA VAL A 61 -1.32 17.87 -4.16
C VAL A 61 -2.47 18.49 -3.37
N ALA A 62 -3.36 17.68 -2.79
CA ALA A 62 -4.43 18.17 -1.94
C ALA A 62 -3.89 18.96 -0.73
N SER A 63 -2.90 18.41 -0.02
CA SER A 63 -2.23 19.09 1.11
C SER A 63 -1.58 20.41 0.68
N LEU A 64 -0.90 20.41 -0.47
CA LEU A 64 -0.25 21.60 -1.00
C LEU A 64 -1.27 22.68 -1.37
N THR A 65 -2.35 22.30 -2.04
CA THR A 65 -3.45 23.21 -2.41
C THR A 65 -4.09 23.83 -1.18
N ALA A 66 -4.30 23.06 -0.11
CA ALA A 66 -4.82 23.57 1.16
C ALA A 66 -3.90 24.63 1.78
N VAL A 67 -2.59 24.37 1.84
CA VAL A 67 -1.61 25.33 2.41
C VAL A 67 -1.53 26.60 1.57
N VAL A 68 -1.40 26.46 0.25
CA VAL A 68 -1.32 27.60 -0.67
C VAL A 68 -2.61 28.40 -0.67
N GLY A 69 -3.76 27.74 -0.53
CA GLY A 69 -5.07 28.39 -0.46
C GLY A 69 -5.23 29.29 0.77
N GLN A 70 -4.66 28.93 1.91
CA GLN A 70 -4.75 29.73 3.14
C GLN A 70 -3.69 30.81 3.27
N GLN A 71 -2.44 30.49 2.87
CA GLN A 71 -1.28 31.34 3.19
C GLN A 71 -0.56 31.88 1.94
N GLY A 72 -0.99 31.50 0.74
CA GLY A 72 -0.27 31.74 -0.50
C GLY A 72 0.98 30.85 -0.62
N TRP A 73 1.81 31.11 -1.64
CA TRP A 73 3.08 30.43 -1.78
C TRP A 73 4.04 30.85 -0.66
N SER A 74 4.32 29.92 0.25
CA SER A 74 5.21 30.09 1.38
C SER A 74 6.30 29.02 1.40
N VAL A 75 7.30 29.20 2.27
CA VAL A 75 8.33 28.18 2.52
C VAL A 75 7.69 26.88 3.05
N GLU A 76 6.63 26.99 3.85
CA GLU A 76 5.89 25.84 4.36
C GLU A 76 5.22 25.04 3.23
N ALA A 77 4.63 25.74 2.24
CA ALA A 77 4.05 25.09 1.06
C ALA A 77 5.11 24.28 0.28
N VAL A 78 6.32 24.84 0.12
CA VAL A 78 7.44 24.13 -0.51
C VAL A 78 7.83 22.89 0.29
N PHE A 79 7.91 23.00 1.62
CA PHE A 79 8.21 21.84 2.48
C PHE A 79 7.14 20.75 2.37
N VAL A 80 5.85 21.11 2.32
CA VAL A 80 4.76 20.13 2.15
C VAL A 80 4.86 19.42 0.80
N ALA A 81 5.13 20.15 -0.28
CA ALA A 81 5.33 19.57 -1.60
C ALA A 81 6.52 18.59 -1.63
N VAL A 82 7.67 19.00 -1.10
CA VAL A 82 8.88 18.18 -1.07
C VAL A 82 8.71 16.97 -0.15
N ALA A 83 8.10 17.14 1.01
CA ALA A 83 7.87 16.06 1.96
C ALA A 83 6.89 15.01 1.42
N GLY A 84 5.76 15.41 0.85
CA GLY A 84 4.77 14.48 0.31
C GLY A 84 5.28 13.75 -0.94
N ALA A 85 5.94 14.46 -1.85
CA ALA A 85 6.58 13.84 -3.02
C ALA A 85 7.73 12.91 -2.61
N GLY A 86 8.58 13.38 -1.69
CA GLY A 86 9.69 12.60 -1.13
C GLY A 86 9.22 11.34 -0.40
N LEU A 87 8.11 11.41 0.34
CA LEU A 87 7.51 10.26 1.00
C LEU A 87 7.04 9.23 -0.03
N THR A 88 6.25 9.65 -1.03
CA THR A 88 5.74 8.76 -2.08
C THR A 88 6.88 8.11 -2.86
N PHE A 89 7.91 8.89 -3.22
CA PHE A 89 9.09 8.40 -3.90
C PHE A 89 9.95 7.47 -3.03
N GLY A 90 10.07 7.76 -1.73
CA GLY A 90 10.77 6.92 -0.76
C GLY A 90 10.09 5.55 -0.59
N MET A 91 8.76 5.53 -0.55
CA MET A 91 7.98 4.29 -0.56
C MET A 91 8.21 3.53 -1.87
N TRP A 92 8.08 4.20 -3.03
CA TRP A 92 8.39 3.59 -4.33
C TRP A 92 9.78 2.94 -4.35
N TRP A 93 10.80 3.68 -3.94
CA TRP A 93 12.19 3.20 -3.92
C TRP A 93 12.35 1.96 -3.03
N THR A 94 11.77 2.00 -1.83
CA THR A 94 11.82 0.90 -0.85
C THR A 94 11.16 -0.37 -1.38
N TYR A 95 10.08 -0.25 -2.16
CA TYR A 95 9.42 -1.40 -2.77
C TYR A 95 10.27 -2.02 -3.90
N PHE A 96 10.74 -1.18 -4.83
CA PHE A 96 11.36 -1.64 -6.09
C PHE A 96 12.83 -2.02 -5.98
N VAL A 97 13.51 -1.70 -4.87
CA VAL A 97 14.90 -2.14 -4.65
C VAL A 97 15.04 -3.66 -4.53
N LEU A 98 13.95 -4.37 -4.20
CA LEU A 98 13.97 -5.81 -3.98
C LEU A 98 13.81 -6.60 -5.30
N PRO A 99 14.69 -7.58 -5.60
CA PRO A 99 14.56 -8.43 -6.79
C PRO A 99 13.49 -9.52 -6.58
N GLN A 100 12.24 -9.11 -6.44
CA GLN A 100 11.11 -9.96 -6.06
C GLN A 100 10.86 -11.11 -7.06
N ALA A 101 11.05 -10.85 -8.37
CA ALA A 101 10.81 -11.82 -9.44
C ALA A 101 11.74 -13.02 -9.35
N ASP A 102 13.04 -12.78 -9.12
CA ASP A 102 14.05 -13.84 -9.02
C ASP A 102 13.81 -14.71 -7.78
N ILE A 103 13.45 -14.08 -6.66
CA ILE A 103 13.16 -14.79 -5.41
C ILE A 103 11.91 -15.67 -5.57
N LEU A 104 10.85 -15.14 -6.20
CA LEU A 104 9.61 -15.87 -6.43
C LEU A 104 9.80 -16.99 -7.47
N HIS A 105 10.65 -16.78 -8.48
CA HIS A 105 11.01 -17.81 -9.46
C HIS A 105 11.75 -18.98 -8.79
N ALA A 106 12.69 -18.70 -7.88
CA ALA A 106 13.43 -19.71 -7.14
C ALA A 106 12.57 -20.44 -6.08
N ARG A 107 11.52 -19.81 -5.55
CA ARG A 107 10.72 -20.31 -4.41
C ARG A 107 9.21 -20.17 -4.65
N ARG A 108 8.67 -20.99 -5.55
CA ARG A 108 7.24 -20.96 -5.93
C ARG A 108 6.29 -21.16 -4.75
N GLU A 109 6.69 -21.90 -3.71
CA GLU A 109 5.88 -22.12 -2.50
C GLU A 109 5.58 -20.83 -1.72
N ARG A 110 6.36 -19.76 -1.97
CA ARG A 110 6.18 -18.44 -1.33
C ARG A 110 5.11 -17.59 -1.99
N SER A 111 4.55 -18.03 -3.12
CA SER A 111 3.48 -17.32 -3.85
C SER A 111 2.31 -16.91 -2.95
N PHE A 112 1.89 -17.79 -2.04
CA PHE A 112 0.79 -17.52 -1.13
C PHE A 112 1.10 -16.31 -0.24
N TRP A 113 2.23 -16.34 0.47
CA TRP A 113 2.66 -15.22 1.30
C TRP A 113 2.90 -13.94 0.51
N PHE A 114 3.47 -14.06 -0.70
CA PHE A 114 3.67 -12.93 -1.61
C PHE A 114 2.33 -12.24 -1.90
N GLY A 115 1.30 -12.98 -2.34
CA GLY A 115 -0.01 -12.40 -2.64
C GLY A 115 -0.68 -11.74 -1.44
N TYR A 116 -0.75 -12.42 -0.30
CA TYR A 116 -1.47 -11.91 0.87
C TYR A 116 -0.77 -10.74 1.57
N LEU A 117 0.56 -10.74 1.65
CA LEU A 117 1.29 -9.60 2.24
C LEU A 117 1.15 -8.35 1.36
N HIS A 118 1.04 -8.51 0.04
CA HIS A 118 0.83 -7.37 -0.85
C HIS A 118 -0.52 -6.68 -0.64
N LEU A 119 -1.55 -7.37 -0.17
CA LEU A 119 -2.80 -6.71 0.22
C LEU A 119 -2.55 -5.65 1.30
N VAL A 120 -1.70 -5.96 2.28
CA VAL A 120 -1.30 -5.02 3.34
C VAL A 120 -0.42 -3.91 2.77
N VAL A 121 0.48 -4.22 1.83
CA VAL A 121 1.28 -3.20 1.12
C VAL A 121 0.37 -2.21 0.41
N PHE A 122 -0.59 -2.67 -0.40
CA PHE A 122 -1.49 -1.79 -1.14
C PHE A 122 -2.38 -0.97 -0.20
N ALA A 123 -2.97 -1.60 0.81
CA ALA A 123 -3.82 -0.92 1.79
C ALA A 123 -3.05 0.16 2.54
N SER A 124 -1.81 -0.12 2.95
CA SER A 124 -0.96 0.87 3.65
C SER A 124 -0.54 2.03 2.75
N ILE A 125 -0.25 1.79 1.46
CA ILE A 125 0.04 2.87 0.50
C ILE A 125 -1.16 3.79 0.33
N VAL A 126 -2.33 3.21 0.05
CA VAL A 126 -3.57 3.98 -0.14
C VAL A 126 -3.94 4.73 1.15
N ALA A 127 -3.78 4.10 2.32
CA ALA A 127 -4.01 4.74 3.61
C ALA A 127 -3.05 5.91 3.86
N THR A 128 -1.78 5.83 3.45
CA THR A 128 -0.84 6.97 3.49
C THR A 128 -1.35 8.14 2.64
N GLY A 129 -1.80 7.86 1.41
CA GLY A 129 -2.37 8.90 0.53
C GLY A 129 -3.65 9.53 1.12
N ALA A 130 -4.52 8.71 1.71
CA ALA A 130 -5.70 9.18 2.43
C ALA A 130 -5.32 10.02 3.67
N GLY A 131 -4.26 9.66 4.39
CA GLY A 131 -3.73 10.44 5.51
C GLY A 131 -3.22 11.82 5.08
N LEU A 132 -2.59 11.92 3.90
CA LEU A 132 -2.22 13.21 3.31
C LEU A 132 -3.47 14.04 2.97
N HIS A 133 -4.52 13.43 2.44
CA HIS A 133 -5.82 14.12 2.29
C HIS A 133 -6.40 14.59 3.62
N ALA A 134 -6.31 13.78 4.67
CA ALA A 134 -6.75 14.17 6.02
C ALA A 134 -5.94 15.36 6.56
N ALA A 135 -4.65 15.45 6.23
CA ALA A 135 -3.82 16.60 6.55
C ALA A 135 -4.28 17.86 5.82
N ALA A 136 -4.68 17.75 4.54
CA ALA A 136 -5.28 18.85 3.80
C ALA A 136 -6.54 19.39 4.49
N TYR A 137 -7.47 18.52 4.87
CA TYR A 137 -8.69 18.93 5.59
C TYR A 137 -8.42 19.56 6.95
N TYR A 138 -7.39 19.09 7.65
CA TYR A 138 -6.96 19.70 8.91
C TYR A 138 -6.47 21.14 8.70
N ILE A 139 -5.67 21.37 7.66
CA ILE A 139 -5.18 22.70 7.30
C ILE A 139 -6.36 23.61 6.94
N GLU A 140 -7.31 23.13 6.15
CA GLU A 140 -8.52 23.87 5.76
C GLU A 140 -9.53 24.14 6.90
N HIS A 141 -9.26 23.70 8.13
CA HIS A 141 -10.20 23.75 9.26
C HIS A 141 -11.53 23.00 9.02
N HIS A 142 -11.49 21.97 8.17
CA HIS A 142 -12.62 21.09 7.87
C HIS A 142 -12.50 19.71 8.52
N SER A 143 -11.54 19.54 9.44
CA SER A 143 -11.29 18.29 10.16
C SER A 143 -11.59 18.43 11.64
N GLU A 144 -12.29 17.44 12.20
CA GLU A 144 -12.48 17.26 13.65
C GLU A 144 -11.27 16.60 14.33
N LEU A 145 -10.25 16.23 13.55
CA LEU A 145 -9.05 15.57 14.07
C LEU A 145 -8.14 16.56 14.79
N SER A 146 -7.58 16.11 15.93
CA SER A 146 -6.46 16.82 16.57
C SER A 146 -5.20 16.75 15.70
N SER A 147 -4.27 17.69 15.88
CA SER A 147 -2.97 17.69 15.17
C SER A 147 -2.24 16.34 15.25
N VAL A 148 -2.20 15.73 16.45
CA VAL A 148 -1.55 14.43 16.66
C VAL A 148 -2.27 13.33 15.88
N ALA A 149 -3.61 13.33 15.88
CA ALA A 149 -4.39 12.36 15.14
C ALA A 149 -4.18 12.51 13.62
N THR A 150 -4.12 13.74 13.10
CA THR A 150 -3.81 14.02 11.69
C THR A 150 -2.45 13.45 11.30
N VAL A 151 -1.40 13.70 12.08
CA VAL A 151 -0.06 13.13 11.81
C VAL A 151 -0.09 11.60 11.86
N ALA A 152 -0.82 11.02 12.82
CA ALA A 152 -0.94 9.57 12.96
C ALA A 152 -1.60 8.91 11.73
N THR A 153 -2.49 9.62 11.01
CA THR A 153 -3.10 9.10 9.77
C THR A 153 -2.09 8.85 8.65
N VAL A 154 -0.92 9.50 8.67
CA VAL A 154 0.16 9.29 7.70
C VAL A 154 1.22 8.35 8.27
N VAL A 155 1.67 8.61 9.51
CA VAL A 155 2.80 7.88 10.12
C VAL A 155 2.47 6.41 10.36
N ILE A 156 1.25 6.08 10.81
CA ILE A 156 0.87 4.69 11.09
C ILE A 156 0.85 3.87 9.79
N PRO A 157 0.15 4.28 8.71
CA PRO A 157 0.21 3.57 7.44
C PRO A 157 1.62 3.43 6.87
N VAL A 158 2.45 4.47 6.94
CA VAL A 158 3.85 4.39 6.49
C VAL A 158 4.63 3.36 7.31
N GLY A 159 4.45 3.33 8.64
CA GLY A 159 5.07 2.33 9.51
C GLY A 159 4.62 0.90 9.17
N VAL A 160 3.31 0.70 8.93
CA VAL A 160 2.76 -0.58 8.48
C VAL A 160 3.34 -0.99 7.14
N TYR A 161 3.47 -0.05 6.20
CA TYR A 161 4.07 -0.27 4.89
C TYR A 161 5.52 -0.76 5.02
N VAL A 162 6.37 -0.02 5.74
CA VAL A 162 7.79 -0.37 5.94
C VAL A 162 7.92 -1.72 6.62
N LEU A 163 7.15 -1.96 7.68
CA LEU A 163 7.14 -3.24 8.39
C LEU A 163 6.72 -4.39 7.48
N THR A 164 5.70 -4.19 6.65
CA THR A 164 5.19 -5.22 5.73
C THR A 164 6.20 -5.52 4.63
N VAL A 165 6.85 -4.51 4.04
CA VAL A 165 7.92 -4.71 3.05
C VAL A 165 9.10 -5.47 3.67
N TYR A 166 9.46 -5.13 4.91
CA TYR A 166 10.50 -5.86 5.64
C TYR A 166 10.11 -7.31 5.91
N ILE A 167 8.87 -7.57 6.36
CA ILE A 167 8.35 -8.93 6.57
C ILE A 167 8.37 -9.69 5.25
N LEU A 168 7.89 -9.09 4.16
CA LEU A 168 7.89 -9.69 2.84
C LEU A 168 9.30 -10.10 2.43
N TYR A 169 10.28 -9.19 2.58
CA TYR A 169 11.68 -9.51 2.35
C TYR A 169 12.15 -10.67 3.22
N SER A 170 11.88 -10.66 4.52
CA SER A 170 12.34 -11.71 5.45
C SER A 170 11.78 -13.09 5.12
N VAL A 171 10.49 -13.15 4.77
CA VAL A 171 9.77 -14.38 4.41
C VAL A 171 10.27 -14.93 3.08
N MET A 172 10.65 -14.07 2.14
CA MET A 172 11.12 -14.44 0.82
C MET A 172 12.62 -14.79 0.79
N ALA A 173 13.48 -14.04 1.49
CA ALA A 173 14.93 -14.17 1.40
C ALA A 173 15.54 -15.20 2.36
N ARG A 174 14.90 -15.52 3.50
CA ARG A 174 15.44 -16.43 4.57
C ARG A 174 16.85 -16.11 5.12
N SER A 175 17.56 -15.07 4.68
CA SER A 175 18.97 -14.78 5.04
C SER A 175 19.17 -13.67 6.09
N VAL A 176 18.10 -13.23 6.76
CA VAL A 176 18.12 -12.05 7.65
C VAL A 176 19.00 -12.23 8.91
N ALA A 177 19.51 -13.43 9.21
CA ALA A 177 20.23 -13.66 10.47
C ALA A 177 21.66 -13.08 10.55
N ARG A 178 22.33 -12.70 9.45
CA ARG A 178 23.76 -12.31 9.53
C ARG A 178 24.11 -10.87 9.13
N LEU A 179 23.32 -10.20 8.31
CA LEU A 179 23.73 -8.90 7.76
C LEU A 179 23.15 -7.68 8.50
N HIS A 180 21.97 -7.77 9.12
CA HIS A 180 21.32 -6.58 9.72
C HIS A 180 21.71 -6.30 11.17
N VAL A 181 22.22 -7.28 11.93
CA VAL A 181 22.74 -7.01 13.29
C VAL A 181 23.98 -6.12 13.22
N LEU A 182 24.78 -6.20 12.14
CA LEU A 182 25.96 -5.36 11.96
C LEU A 182 25.63 -3.90 11.59
N SER A 183 24.48 -3.64 10.94
CA SER A 183 24.10 -2.28 10.51
C SER A 183 23.40 -1.44 11.58
N VAL A 184 22.93 -2.08 12.66
CA VAL A 184 22.28 -1.41 13.79
C VAL A 184 23.28 -1.15 14.94
N VAL A 185 24.46 -1.77 14.88
CA VAL A 185 25.50 -1.73 15.94
C VAL A 185 26.76 -0.94 15.51
N LEU A 186 26.88 -0.56 14.24
CA LEU A 186 27.93 0.33 13.70
C LEU A 186 27.33 1.69 13.33
#